data_AF-A0A978T929-F1
#
_entry.id   AF-A0A978T929-F1
#
_cell.length_a   1.000
_cell.length_b   1.000
_cell.length_c   1.000
_cell.angle_alpha   90.00
_cell.angle_beta   90.00
_cell.angle_gamma   90.00
#
_symmetry.space_group_name_H-M   'P 1'
#
loop_
_entity.id
_entity.type
_entity.pdbx_description
1 polymer ?
#
loop_
_entity_poly.entity_id
_entity_poly.type
_entity_poly.pdbx_seq_one_letter_code
_entity_poly.pdbx_strand_id
1 'polypeptide(L)'
;MAPSDSSNPSASPAMSPAMVLPRTSESESLKRIRHTFSHVMAMAVQKLFPKAQVTIGPWIDYGFYYDFDNPEPFTEQDLKAIKKEMIKIINQGLPVIQETVTREEAQRRIAALGEPYKLEILADLQDPITLYHLGDQWWDLCAGPHVSSTADLNPKAFDLESVAGAYWRGDE
;
A
#
# COMPACT_ATOMS: atom_id res chain seq x y z
N MET A 1 43.69 -6.61 60.30
CA MET A 1 43.91 -5.27 59.69
C MET A 1 43.47 -5.36 58.22
N ALA A 2 42.86 -4.29 57.75
CA ALA A 2 41.95 -4.16 56.62
C ALA A 2 42.48 -4.60 55.21
N PRO A 3 41.57 -4.75 54.22
CA PRO A 3 41.80 -5.24 52.85
C PRO A 3 42.00 -4.09 51.83
N SER A 4 42.46 -4.39 50.61
CA SER A 4 42.35 -3.56 49.38
C SER A 4 43.25 -4.16 48.29
N ASP A 5 42.95 -4.19 46.99
CA ASP A 5 41.81 -3.74 46.21
C ASP A 5 41.95 -4.45 44.85
N SER A 6 40.89 -5.04 44.32
CA SER A 6 40.87 -5.55 42.95
C SER A 6 39.81 -4.76 42.19
N SER A 7 40.15 -3.52 41.84
CA SER A 7 39.30 -2.67 40.99
C SER A 7 39.36 -3.19 39.56
N ASN A 8 38.38 -4.00 39.17
CA ASN A 8 38.12 -4.32 37.77
C ASN A 8 37.19 -3.22 37.22
N PRO A 9 37.59 -2.41 36.21
CA PRO A 9 36.70 -1.40 35.68
C PRO A 9 35.56 -2.07 34.92
N SER A 10 34.35 -1.92 35.45
CA SER A 10 33.11 -2.25 34.76
C SER A 10 33.05 -1.46 33.45
N ALA A 11 33.29 -2.16 32.33
CA ALA A 11 32.98 -1.63 31.02
C ALA A 11 31.45 -1.49 30.93
N SER A 12 30.97 -0.25 30.83
CA SER A 12 29.56 0.04 30.57
C SER A 12 29.14 -0.57 29.23
N PRO A 13 27.96 -1.20 29.13
CA PRO A 13 27.51 -1.76 27.86
C PRO A 13 27.28 -0.62 26.86
N ALA A 14 27.91 -0.70 25.69
CA ALA A 14 27.68 0.23 24.60
C ALA A 14 26.19 0.23 24.24
N MET A 15 25.55 1.40 24.32
CA MET A 15 24.17 1.57 23.90
C MET A 15 24.07 1.19 22.41
N SER A 16 23.24 0.21 22.09
CA SER A 16 22.90 -0.11 20.70
C SER A 16 22.31 1.14 20.05
N PRO A 17 22.70 1.50 18.81
CA PRO A 17 22.15 2.68 18.16
C PRO A 17 20.62 2.54 18.07
N ALA A 18 19.91 3.62 18.39
CA ALA A 18 18.46 3.66 18.30
C ALA A 18 18.02 3.25 16.88
N MET A 19 17.10 2.29 16.78
CA MET A 19 16.58 1.83 15.50
C MET A 19 15.77 2.98 14.87
N VAL A 20 16.32 3.60 13.84
CA VAL A 20 15.63 4.66 13.09
C VAL A 20 14.82 4.00 11.98
N LEU A 21 13.50 4.19 12.00
CA LEU A 21 12.62 3.77 10.92
C LEU A 21 12.64 4.83 9.81
N PRO A 22 13.17 4.53 8.62
CA PRO A 22 13.19 5.50 7.52
C PRO A 22 11.76 5.81 7.03
N ARG A 23 11.56 7.09 6.69
CA ARG A 23 10.36 7.56 5.99
C ARG A 23 10.36 7.06 4.56
N THR A 24 9.16 7.00 3.99
CA THR A 24 8.95 6.63 2.58
C THR A 24 9.75 7.54 1.65
N SER A 25 9.74 8.85 1.91
CA SER A 25 10.47 9.83 1.11
C SER A 25 11.99 9.59 1.07
N GLU A 26 12.55 8.92 2.09
CA GLU A 26 13.99 8.71 2.28
C GLU A 26 14.51 7.44 1.58
N SER A 27 13.63 6.63 0.98
CA SER A 27 14.03 5.41 0.27
C SER A 27 13.14 5.12 -0.93
N GLU A 28 13.75 5.16 -2.12
CA GLU A 28 13.09 4.78 -3.38
C GLU A 28 12.59 3.33 -3.37
N SER A 29 13.24 2.45 -2.59
CA SER A 29 12.77 1.08 -2.39
C SER A 29 11.50 1.05 -1.53
N LEU A 30 11.47 1.80 -0.43
CA LEU A 30 10.28 1.87 0.43
C LEU A 30 9.09 2.52 -0.27
N LYS A 31 9.32 3.52 -1.13
CA LYS A 31 8.28 4.09 -2.00
C LYS A 31 7.59 3.00 -2.81
N ARG A 32 8.37 2.23 -3.57
CA ARG A 32 7.86 1.13 -4.39
C ARG A 32 7.14 0.07 -3.56
N ILE A 33 7.73 -0.34 -2.44
CA ILE A 33 7.16 -1.37 -1.57
C ILE A 33 5.82 -0.93 -0.97
N ARG A 34 5.77 0.24 -0.32
CA ARG A 34 4.55 0.74 0.33
C ARG A 34 3.44 1.05 -0.67
N HIS A 35 3.80 1.56 -1.84
CA HIS A 35 2.83 1.81 -2.91
C HIS A 35 2.29 0.51 -3.53
N THR A 36 3.12 -0.51 -3.72
CA THR A 36 2.60 -1.82 -4.17
C THR A 36 1.75 -2.50 -3.08
N PHE A 37 2.06 -2.32 -1.79
CA PHE A 37 1.17 -2.79 -0.73
C PHE A 37 -0.22 -2.15 -0.79
N SER A 38 -0.34 -0.86 -1.11
CA SER A 38 -1.66 -0.22 -1.27
C SER A 38 -2.45 -0.86 -2.42
N HIS A 39 -1.83 -1.13 -3.58
CA HIS A 39 -2.48 -1.82 -4.69
C HIS A 39 -2.88 -3.26 -4.34
N VAL A 40 -2.02 -4.00 -3.63
CA VAL A 40 -2.35 -5.35 -3.14
C VAL A 40 -3.53 -5.31 -2.16
N MET A 41 -3.63 -4.27 -1.33
CA MET A 41 -4.79 -4.06 -0.45
C MET A 41 -6.06 -3.78 -1.26
N ALA A 42 -5.99 -2.91 -2.27
CA ALA A 42 -7.14 -2.63 -3.14
C ALA A 42 -7.66 -3.87 -3.86
N MET A 43 -6.76 -4.65 -4.47
CA MET A 43 -7.11 -5.93 -5.09
C MET A 43 -7.72 -6.91 -4.08
N ALA A 44 -7.16 -7.01 -2.87
CA ALA A 44 -7.69 -7.88 -1.82
C ALA A 44 -9.11 -7.46 -1.39
N VAL A 45 -9.33 -6.16 -1.20
CA VAL A 45 -10.63 -5.60 -0.83
C VAL A 45 -11.66 -5.86 -1.92
N GLN A 46 -11.39 -5.54 -3.18
CA GLN A 46 -12.36 -5.77 -4.25
C GLN A 46 -12.69 -7.26 -4.46
N LYS A 47 -11.75 -8.15 -4.16
CA LYS A 47 -11.99 -9.60 -4.20
C LYS A 47 -12.91 -10.09 -3.08
N LEU A 48 -12.80 -9.52 -1.88
CA LEU A 48 -13.61 -9.90 -0.71
C LEU A 48 -14.95 -9.16 -0.67
N PHE A 49 -14.97 -7.92 -1.17
CA PHE A 49 -16.08 -6.99 -1.15
C PHE A 49 -16.33 -6.48 -2.58
N PRO A 50 -17.02 -7.24 -3.44
CA PRO A 50 -17.17 -6.90 -4.86
C PRO A 50 -17.96 -5.60 -5.15
N LYS A 51 -18.58 -5.01 -4.13
CA LYS A 51 -19.26 -3.71 -4.22
C LYS A 51 -18.36 -2.53 -3.84
N ALA A 52 -17.16 -2.80 -3.32
CA ALA A 52 -16.22 -1.75 -2.93
C ALA A 52 -15.61 -1.12 -4.19
N GLN A 53 -15.77 0.19 -4.31
CA GLN A 53 -15.13 1.01 -5.33
C GLN A 53 -13.83 1.59 -4.77
N VAL A 54 -12.79 1.58 -5.61
CA VAL A 54 -11.46 2.06 -5.22
C VAL A 54 -11.28 3.51 -5.64
N THR A 55 -10.72 4.31 -4.73
CA THR A 55 -10.50 5.74 -4.98
C THR A 55 -9.01 6.10 -4.96
N ILE A 56 -8.47 6.57 -3.83
CA ILE A 56 -7.10 7.08 -3.69
C ILE A 56 -6.33 6.22 -2.67
N GLY A 57 -5.15 5.73 -3.07
CA GLY A 57 -4.34 4.84 -2.24
C GLY A 57 -2.84 5.10 -2.27
N PRO A 58 -2.38 6.25 -1.75
CA PRO A 58 -0.98 6.60 -1.77
C PRO A 58 -0.22 5.87 -0.67
N TRP A 59 1.11 5.91 -0.77
CA TRP A 59 1.93 5.73 0.41
C TRP A 59 1.70 6.88 1.43
N ILE A 60 2.35 6.82 2.59
CA ILE A 60 2.53 7.97 3.50
C ILE A 60 3.91 7.82 4.14
N ASP A 61 4.34 8.78 4.97
CA ASP A 61 5.69 8.78 5.56
C ASP A 61 6.10 7.43 6.18
N TYR A 62 5.19 6.73 6.84
CA TYR A 62 5.49 5.48 7.53
C TYR A 62 4.69 4.26 7.08
N GLY A 63 3.87 4.39 6.03
CA GLY A 63 2.95 3.32 5.61
C GLY A 63 2.24 3.61 4.29
N PHE A 64 0.98 3.24 4.22
CA PHE A 64 0.07 3.47 3.10
C PHE A 64 -1.37 3.46 3.63
N TYR A 65 -2.30 4.00 2.85
CA TYR A 65 -3.73 3.80 3.06
C TYR A 65 -4.40 3.57 1.70
N TYR A 66 -5.68 3.23 1.73
CA TYR A 66 -6.50 3.22 0.53
C TYR A 66 -7.94 3.52 0.91
N ASP A 67 -8.54 4.49 0.23
CA ASP A 67 -9.92 4.91 0.44
C ASP A 67 -10.86 4.08 -0.44
N PHE A 68 -11.93 3.56 0.17
CA PHE A 68 -12.93 2.75 -0.49
C PHE A 68 -14.32 3.34 -0.26
N ASP A 69 -15.12 3.41 -1.32
CA ASP A 69 -16.56 3.53 -1.17
C ASP A 69 -17.15 2.12 -1.08
N ASN A 70 -17.68 1.78 0.08
CA ASN A 70 -18.31 0.50 0.34
C ASN A 70 -19.61 0.72 1.12
N PRO A 71 -20.72 0.05 0.75
CA PRO A 71 -22.02 0.27 1.41
C PRO A 71 -22.02 0.00 2.92
N GLU A 72 -21.15 -0.89 3.39
CA GLU A 72 -21.00 -1.23 4.80
C GLU A 72 -19.59 -0.83 5.28
N PRO A 73 -19.45 -0.13 6.42
CA PRO A 73 -18.13 0.16 6.98
C PRO A 73 -17.34 -1.11 7.26
N PHE A 74 -16.04 -1.11 6.98
CA PHE A 74 -15.18 -2.24 7.33
C PHE A 74 -15.05 -2.39 8.85
N THR A 75 -15.05 -3.64 9.30
CA THR A 75 -14.85 -4.01 10.71
C THR A 75 -13.41 -4.46 10.97
N GLU A 76 -13.03 -4.58 12.24
CA GLU A 76 -11.74 -5.20 12.62
C GLU A 76 -11.61 -6.66 12.14
N GLN A 77 -12.73 -7.37 12.02
CA GLN A 77 -12.73 -8.73 11.48
C GLN A 77 -12.42 -8.72 9.98
N ASP A 78 -12.92 -7.73 9.25
CA ASP A 78 -12.62 -7.54 7.83
C ASP A 78 -11.14 -7.23 7.62
N LEU A 79 -10.52 -6.41 8.46
CA LEU A 79 -9.07 -6.17 8.39
C LEU A 79 -8.25 -7.47 8.47
N LYS A 80 -8.65 -8.42 9.33
CA LYS A 80 -7.99 -9.73 9.42
C LYS A 80 -8.18 -10.54 8.14
N ALA A 81 -9.38 -10.49 7.54
CA ALA A 81 -9.68 -11.17 6.28
C ALA A 81 -8.89 -10.55 5.11
N ILE A 82 -8.85 -9.22 5.02
CA ILE A 82 -8.10 -8.45 4.03
C ILE A 82 -6.61 -8.76 4.15
N LYS A 83 -6.02 -8.68 5.34
CA LYS A 83 -4.61 -9.03 5.56
C LYS A 83 -4.30 -10.45 5.10
N LYS A 84 -5.17 -11.41 5.41
CA LYS A 84 -5.01 -12.80 4.97
C LYS A 84 -5.06 -12.91 3.43
N GLU A 85 -5.94 -12.17 2.77
CA GLU A 85 -6.03 -12.17 1.31
C GLU A 85 -4.85 -11.47 0.66
N MET A 86 -4.37 -10.35 1.22
CA MET A 86 -3.13 -9.69 0.79
C MET A 86 -1.94 -10.65 0.83
N ILE A 87 -1.78 -11.41 1.92
CA ILE A 87 -0.73 -12.44 2.03
C ILE A 87 -0.86 -13.49 0.91
N LYS A 88 -2.08 -13.93 0.57
CA LYS A 88 -2.27 -14.87 -0.55
C LYS A 88 -1.89 -14.26 -1.90
N ILE A 89 -2.19 -12.98 -2.14
CA ILE A 89 -1.81 -12.27 -3.38
C ILE A 89 -0.29 -12.09 -3.47
N ILE A 90 0.36 -11.74 -2.36
CA ILE A 90 1.83 -11.65 -2.28
C ILE A 90 2.47 -13.00 -2.62
N ASN A 91 1.98 -14.08 -2.02
CA ASN A 91 2.52 -15.43 -2.24
C ASN A 91 2.25 -15.99 -3.65
N GLN A 92 1.34 -15.39 -4.43
CA GLN A 92 1.16 -15.74 -5.85
C GLN A 92 2.28 -15.20 -6.74
N GLY A 93 3.02 -14.18 -6.28
CA GLY A 93 4.10 -13.58 -7.05
C GLY A 93 3.66 -12.95 -8.37
N LEU A 94 2.51 -12.28 -8.37
CA LEU A 94 1.93 -11.68 -9.57
C LEU A 94 2.90 -10.64 -10.16
N PRO A 95 3.08 -10.61 -11.49
CA PRO A 95 3.87 -9.57 -12.13
C PRO A 95 3.19 -8.22 -11.98
N VAL A 96 3.98 -7.17 -11.78
CA VAL A 96 3.51 -5.78 -11.75
C VAL A 96 3.93 -5.11 -13.05
N ILE A 97 2.96 -4.77 -13.89
CA ILE A 97 3.22 -4.29 -15.25
C ILE A 97 2.65 -2.90 -15.43
N GLN A 98 3.48 -1.96 -15.87
CA GLN A 98 3.05 -0.64 -16.27
C GLN A 98 2.62 -0.64 -17.73
N GLU A 99 1.42 -0.16 -18.01
CA GLU A 99 0.88 0.09 -19.34
C GLU A 99 0.64 1.59 -19.52
N THR A 100 1.16 2.19 -20.60
CA THR A 100 0.79 3.56 -20.97
C THR A 100 -0.35 3.50 -21.98
N VAL A 101 -1.44 4.21 -21.70
CA VAL A 101 -2.65 4.24 -22.53
C VAL A 101 -3.02 5.67 -22.88
N THR A 102 -3.85 5.86 -23.91
CA THR A 102 -4.46 7.18 -24.13
C THR A 102 -5.54 7.44 -23.09
N ARG A 103 -5.86 8.71 -22.88
CA ARG A 103 -6.95 9.12 -21.97
C ARG A 103 -8.30 8.52 -22.37
N GLU A 104 -8.59 8.46 -23.66
CA GLU A 104 -9.84 7.89 -24.19
C GLU A 104 -9.93 6.39 -23.89
N GLU A 105 -8.82 5.67 -24.02
CA GLU A 105 -8.76 4.25 -23.70
C GLU A 105 -8.92 4.01 -22.19
N ALA A 106 -8.25 4.80 -21.35
CA ALA A 106 -8.46 4.75 -19.90
C ALA A 106 -9.92 5.02 -19.55
N GLN A 107 -10.52 6.08 -20.10
CA GLN A 107 -11.92 6.45 -19.87
C GLN A 107 -12.88 5.31 -20.27
N ARG A 108 -12.66 4.68 -21.43
CA ARG A 108 -13.45 3.53 -21.90
C ARG A 108 -13.36 2.35 -20.94
N ARG A 109 -12.16 1.99 -20.49
CA ARG A 109 -11.96 0.88 -19.54
C ARG A 109 -12.61 1.15 -18.19
N ILE A 110 -12.44 2.35 -17.65
CA ILE A 110 -13.02 2.74 -16.36
C ILE A 110 -14.56 2.75 -16.43
N ALA A 111 -15.13 3.29 -17.51
CA ALA A 111 -16.58 3.29 -17.70
C ALA A 111 -17.15 1.87 -17.78
N ALA A 112 -16.43 0.93 -18.40
CA ALA A 112 -16.83 -0.48 -18.46
C ALA A 112 -16.78 -1.18 -17.08
N LEU A 113 -15.93 -0.71 -16.15
CA LEU A 113 -15.88 -1.21 -14.78
C LEU A 113 -16.95 -0.59 -13.88
N GLY A 114 -17.56 0.53 -14.28
CA GLY A 114 -18.52 1.25 -13.44
C GLY A 114 -17.88 1.91 -12.22
N GLU A 115 -16.65 2.42 -12.37
CA GLU A 115 -15.86 3.07 -11.30
C GLU A 115 -15.88 4.61 -11.49
N PRO A 116 -16.91 5.33 -11.00
CA PRO A 116 -17.07 6.76 -11.26
C PRO A 116 -15.95 7.61 -10.66
N TYR A 117 -15.47 7.28 -9.47
CA TYR A 117 -14.35 7.99 -8.82
C TYR A 117 -13.08 7.97 -9.66
N LYS A 118 -12.80 6.86 -10.34
CA LYS A 118 -11.65 6.75 -11.27
C LYS A 118 -11.81 7.66 -12.49
N LEU A 119 -13.03 7.94 -12.96
CA LEU A 119 -13.25 8.91 -14.04
C LEU A 119 -12.95 10.34 -13.57
N GLU A 120 -13.34 10.69 -12.35
CA GLU A 120 -13.01 11.99 -11.75
C GLU A 120 -11.51 12.15 -11.55
N ILE A 121 -10.83 11.12 -11.05
CA ILE A 121 -9.36 11.12 -10.91
C ILE A 121 -8.72 11.28 -12.28
N LEU A 122 -9.16 10.51 -13.29
CA LEU A 122 -8.63 10.61 -14.65
C LEU A 122 -8.76 12.02 -15.22
N ALA A 123 -9.85 12.73 -14.94
CA ALA A 123 -10.04 14.10 -15.42
C ALA A 123 -8.96 15.08 -14.92
N ASP A 124 -8.43 14.84 -13.72
CA ASP A 124 -7.40 15.68 -13.10
C ASP A 124 -5.96 15.25 -13.43
N LEU A 125 -5.77 14.04 -13.99
CA LEU A 125 -4.45 13.53 -14.34
C LEU A 125 -3.88 14.21 -15.60
N GLN A 126 -2.59 14.51 -15.57
CA GLN A 126 -1.83 14.92 -16.75
C GLN A 126 -1.20 13.72 -17.45
N ASP A 127 -1.00 13.84 -18.76
CA ASP A 127 -0.35 12.80 -19.56
C ASP A 127 1.16 12.66 -19.25
N PRO A 128 1.74 11.45 -19.39
CA PRO A 128 1.10 10.23 -19.88
C PRO A 128 0.18 9.55 -18.86
N ILE A 129 -0.95 9.00 -19.31
CA ILE A 129 -1.82 8.16 -18.47
C ILE A 129 -1.26 6.74 -18.38
N THR A 130 -1.03 6.29 -17.15
CA THR A 130 -0.45 4.98 -16.87
C THR A 130 -1.36 4.13 -16.00
N LEU A 131 -1.44 2.85 -16.35
CA LEU A 131 -2.11 1.80 -15.60
C LEU A 131 -1.06 0.85 -15.03
N TYR A 132 -1.22 0.46 -13.77
CA TYR A 132 -0.41 -0.60 -13.16
C TYR A 132 -1.24 -1.84 -12.93
N HIS A 133 -0.88 -2.92 -13.61
CA HIS A 133 -1.51 -4.24 -13.51
C HIS A 133 -0.87 -5.06 -12.40
N LEU A 134 -1.68 -5.77 -11.61
CA LEU A 134 -1.26 -6.85 -10.72
C LEU A 134 -1.73 -8.17 -11.32
N GLY A 135 -0.83 -8.84 -12.04
CA GLY A 135 -1.20 -9.97 -12.91
C GLY A 135 -2.22 -9.56 -13.97
N ASP A 136 -3.01 -10.51 -14.44
CA ASP A 136 -3.97 -10.28 -15.53
C ASP A 136 -5.38 -9.89 -15.04
N GLN A 137 -5.59 -9.88 -13.72
CA GLN A 137 -6.94 -9.80 -13.13
C GLN A 137 -7.30 -8.42 -12.58
N TRP A 138 -6.32 -7.57 -12.33
CA TRP A 138 -6.54 -6.30 -11.64
C TRP A 138 -5.57 -5.23 -12.11
N TRP A 139 -6.05 -3.98 -12.20
CA TRP A 139 -5.21 -2.82 -12.52
C TRP A 139 -5.71 -1.55 -11.86
N ASP A 140 -4.80 -0.57 -11.73
CA ASP A 140 -5.12 0.76 -11.21
C ASP A 140 -4.58 1.91 -12.06
N LEU A 141 -5.25 3.06 -11.99
CA LEU A 141 -4.72 4.33 -12.48
C LEU A 141 -3.64 4.81 -11.50
N CYS A 142 -2.38 4.79 -11.93
CA CYS A 142 -1.29 5.15 -11.04
C CYS A 142 -0.05 5.58 -11.81
N ALA A 143 0.67 6.58 -11.30
CA ALA A 143 1.94 7.05 -11.85
C ALA A 143 3.16 6.25 -11.36
N GLY A 144 2.95 5.36 -10.37
CA GLY A 144 4.01 4.61 -9.73
C GLY A 144 4.89 5.48 -8.81
N PRO A 145 6.12 5.01 -8.50
CA PRO A 145 6.71 3.73 -8.90
C PRO A 145 6.18 2.55 -8.07
N HIS A 146 6.35 1.33 -8.61
CA HIS A 146 6.04 0.06 -7.95
C HIS A 146 7.23 -0.92 -8.02
N VAL A 147 7.18 -2.00 -7.22
CA VAL A 147 8.06 -3.16 -7.39
C VAL A 147 7.68 -3.95 -8.65
N SER A 148 8.53 -4.89 -9.08
CA SER A 148 8.33 -5.68 -10.32
C SER A 148 7.38 -6.86 -10.16
N SER A 149 7.27 -7.43 -8.96
CA SER A 149 6.37 -8.53 -8.64
C SER A 149 5.83 -8.38 -7.23
N THR A 150 4.62 -8.89 -6.96
CA THR A 150 4.12 -8.98 -5.57
C THR A 150 5.01 -9.87 -4.70
N ALA A 151 5.83 -10.76 -5.28
CA ALA A 151 6.81 -11.57 -4.56
C ALA A 151 7.97 -10.73 -3.97
N ASP A 152 8.20 -9.51 -4.46
CA ASP A 152 9.19 -8.58 -3.92
C ASP A 152 8.72 -7.98 -2.57
N LEU A 153 7.46 -8.19 -2.19
CA LEU A 153 6.91 -7.83 -0.90
C LEU A 153 7.13 -8.96 0.11
N ASN A 154 7.54 -8.60 1.33
CA ASN A 154 7.63 -9.56 2.42
C ASN A 154 6.26 -9.70 3.12
N PRO A 155 5.58 -10.88 3.07
CA PRO A 155 4.25 -11.07 3.64
C PRO A 155 4.22 -10.96 5.18
N LYS A 156 5.38 -10.91 5.84
CA LYS A 156 5.51 -10.72 7.29
C LYS A 156 5.88 -9.28 7.68
N ALA A 157 6.10 -8.39 6.70
CA ALA A 157 6.63 -7.05 6.93
C ALA A 157 5.57 -5.93 6.78
N PHE A 158 4.29 -6.25 7.01
CA PHE A 158 3.21 -5.27 7.01
C PHE A 158 2.13 -5.64 8.03
N ASP A 159 1.38 -4.62 8.45
CA ASP A 159 0.14 -4.77 9.19
C ASP A 159 -0.92 -3.79 8.67
N LEU A 160 -2.19 -4.08 8.98
CA LEU A 160 -3.31 -3.16 8.77
C LEU A 160 -3.76 -2.66 10.13
N GLU A 161 -3.53 -1.38 10.41
CA GLU A 161 -3.65 -0.84 11.76
C GLU A 161 -5.08 -0.52 12.16
N SER A 162 -5.82 0.19 11.29
CA SER A 162 -7.15 0.70 11.62
C SER A 162 -7.98 0.97 10.37
N VAL A 163 -9.29 1.09 10.57
CA VAL A 163 -10.23 1.65 9.59
C VAL A 163 -10.62 3.03 10.10
N ALA A 164 -10.59 4.03 9.22
CA ALA A 164 -11.10 5.36 9.49
C ALA A 164 -12.08 5.76 8.37
N GLY A 165 -13.06 6.60 8.70
CA GLY A 165 -13.89 7.23 7.67
C GLY A 165 -13.10 8.32 6.95
N ALA A 166 -13.25 8.39 5.63
CA ALA A 166 -12.72 9.45 4.79
C ALA A 166 -13.86 10.02 3.94
N TYR A 167 -13.90 11.34 3.79
CA TYR A 167 -14.83 12.01 2.87
C TYR A 167 -14.16 12.18 1.50
N TRP A 168 -14.92 11.95 0.43
CA TRP A 168 -14.40 12.10 -0.92
C TRP A 168 -13.92 13.54 -1.15
N ARG A 169 -12.64 13.71 -1.49
CA ARG A 169 -11.96 15.02 -1.61
C ARG A 169 -12.09 15.94 -0.38
N GLY A 170 -12.43 15.37 0.78
CA GLY A 170 -12.65 16.14 2.01
C GLY A 170 -13.91 17.01 1.99
N ASP A 171 -14.88 16.71 1.11
CA ASP A 171 -16.18 17.39 1.06
C ASP A 171 -17.15 16.71 2.06
N GLU A 172 -17.48 17.42 3.14
CA GLU A 172 -18.36 16.97 4.24
C GLU A 172 -19.84 17.28 4.01
#